data_AF-A0A0M2K2Q2-F1
#
_entry.id   AF-A0A0M2K2Q2-F1
#
_cell.length_a   1.000
_cell.length_b   1.000
_cell.length_c   1.000
_cell.angle_alpha   90.00
_cell.angle_beta   90.00
_cell.angle_gamma   90.00
#
_symmetry.space_group_name_H-M   'P 1'
#
loop_
_entity.id
_entity.type
_entity.pdbx_description
1 polymer ?
#
loop_
_entity_poly.entity_id
_entity_poly.type
_entity_poly.pdbx_seq_one_letter_code
_entity_poly.pdbx_strand_id
1 'polypeptide(L)'
;MSYWTFRTLRAVGVAAMAGLVVMAGSAPALAQPVAGQDPTPFVGVAPFGPPKVAPVNGATVGVGQPIIIDFPGLVDNSVAAENAVHVSSVPPVPGKFYWMTPTQLRWRPLDFWPAHTTVTVDAGGAVSSFQTGDTLIATADDTTHQLNVTRNGVVEKTIPMSMGMAAGGHQTPNGTYYVQEKMPSVVMDSSTYGVPVDSTYGYKTTVELAIRFDDSGDFVHSAPWSVADQGKRDVSHGCINISPANAQWFYDNFGAGDPIVVKNSGGGTYSRHDGSNDWQL
;
A
#
# COMPACT_ATOMS: atom_id res chain seq x y z
N MET A 1 -67.26 -67.76 11.57
CA MET A 1 -67.44 -66.29 11.57
C MET A 1 -66.39 -65.68 10.65
N SER A 2 -66.84 -65.10 9.54
CA SER A 2 -66.36 -63.92 8.79
C SER A 2 -64.86 -63.57 8.80
N TYR A 3 -64.17 -63.70 7.66
CA TYR A 3 -63.87 -62.67 6.61
C TYR A 3 -62.60 -61.82 6.89
N TRP A 4 -61.58 -61.90 6.02
CA TRP A 4 -61.18 -60.87 5.03
C TRP A 4 -59.78 -61.12 4.43
N THR A 5 -59.72 -60.93 3.11
CA THR A 5 -58.60 -60.96 2.16
C THR A 5 -57.69 -59.71 2.21
N PHE A 6 -56.44 -59.78 1.73
CA PHE A 6 -55.97 -59.08 0.50
C PHE A 6 -54.47 -59.28 0.14
N ARG A 7 -54.28 -59.78 -1.09
CA ARG A 7 -53.30 -59.50 -2.17
C ARG A 7 -51.79 -59.24 -1.96
N THR A 8 -51.07 -60.13 -2.65
CA THR A 8 -49.75 -60.12 -3.32
C THR A 8 -49.21 -58.84 -3.98
N LEU A 9 -47.87 -58.72 -4.01
CA LEU A 9 -47.10 -58.17 -5.15
C LEU A 9 -45.92 -59.08 -5.51
N ARG A 10 -45.76 -59.35 -6.82
CA ARG A 10 -44.61 -60.00 -7.46
C ARG A 10 -43.56 -58.94 -7.80
N ALA A 11 -42.28 -59.25 -7.62
CA ALA A 11 -41.17 -58.52 -8.24
C ALA A 11 -40.47 -59.42 -9.26
N VAL A 12 -40.33 -58.91 -10.48
CA VAL A 12 -39.65 -59.52 -11.62
C VAL A 12 -38.18 -59.07 -11.60
N GLY A 13 -37.25 -60.01 -11.68
CA GLY A 13 -35.82 -59.72 -11.80
C GLY A 13 -35.44 -59.37 -13.23
N VAL A 14 -34.65 -58.30 -13.40
CA VAL A 14 -34.00 -57.92 -14.66
C VAL A 14 -32.50 -57.88 -14.42
N ALA A 15 -31.76 -58.65 -15.22
CA ALA A 15 -30.30 -58.68 -15.22
C ALA A 15 -29.74 -57.42 -15.92
N ALA A 16 -28.76 -56.75 -15.29
CA ALA A 16 -28.08 -55.59 -15.85
C ALA A 16 -26.65 -55.97 -16.29
N MET A 17 -26.34 -55.68 -17.55
CA MET A 17 -25.02 -55.81 -18.17
C MET A 17 -24.06 -54.75 -17.61
N ALA A 18 -22.87 -55.16 -17.20
CA ALA A 18 -21.82 -54.26 -16.73
C ALA A 18 -21.13 -53.58 -17.93
N GLY A 19 -21.39 -52.27 -18.11
CA GLY A 19 -20.62 -51.40 -18.99
C GLY A 19 -19.43 -50.80 -18.25
N LEU A 20 -18.22 -51.00 -18.76
CA LEU A 20 -16.99 -50.39 -18.26
C LEU A 20 -17.00 -48.89 -18.61
N VAL A 21 -17.21 -48.02 -17.62
CA VAL A 21 -17.06 -46.57 -17.78
C VAL A 21 -15.60 -46.21 -17.58
N VAL A 22 -14.94 -45.77 -18.65
CA VAL A 22 -13.62 -45.13 -18.57
C VAL A 22 -13.84 -43.72 -18.01
N MET A 23 -13.51 -43.53 -16.73
CA MET A 23 -13.51 -42.20 -16.09
C MET A 23 -12.28 -41.43 -16.59
N ALA A 24 -12.48 -40.52 -17.52
CA ALA A 24 -11.47 -39.51 -17.85
C ALA A 24 -11.26 -38.62 -16.61
N GLY A 25 -10.06 -38.68 -16.01
CA GLY A 25 -9.70 -37.82 -14.90
C GLY A 25 -9.73 -36.36 -15.35
N SER A 26 -10.57 -35.55 -14.71
CA SER A 26 -10.52 -34.09 -14.84
C SER A 26 -9.17 -33.61 -14.33
N ALA A 27 -8.35 -33.03 -15.21
CA ALA A 27 -7.21 -32.22 -14.79
C ALA A 27 -7.71 -31.17 -13.79
N PRO A 28 -6.97 -30.88 -12.70
CA PRO A 28 -7.35 -29.81 -11.80
C PRO A 28 -7.43 -28.52 -12.62
N ALA A 29 -8.61 -27.91 -12.65
CA ALA A 29 -8.78 -26.58 -13.22
C ALA A 29 -7.77 -25.66 -12.51
N LEU A 30 -6.86 -25.04 -13.26
CA LEU A 30 -6.03 -23.97 -12.73
C LEU A 30 -7.00 -22.96 -12.11
N ALA A 31 -6.85 -22.72 -10.80
CA ALA A 31 -7.62 -21.69 -10.13
C ALA A 31 -7.46 -20.40 -10.94
N GLN A 32 -8.57 -19.78 -11.31
CA GLN A 32 -8.53 -18.49 -12.00
C GLN A 32 -7.66 -17.54 -11.17
N PRO A 33 -6.73 -16.78 -11.79
CA PRO A 33 -5.95 -15.79 -11.06
C PRO A 33 -6.86 -14.87 -10.27
N VAL A 34 -6.44 -14.49 -9.06
CA VAL A 34 -7.16 -13.49 -8.26
C VAL A 34 -7.24 -12.19 -9.08
N ALA A 35 -8.36 -11.47 -8.99
CA ALA A 35 -8.63 -10.29 -9.81
C ALA A 35 -7.44 -9.31 -9.82
N GLY A 36 -6.98 -8.95 -11.02
CA GLY A 36 -5.84 -8.03 -11.23
C GLY A 36 -4.46 -8.67 -11.10
N GLN A 37 -4.35 -9.99 -10.98
CA GLN A 37 -3.09 -10.72 -11.04
C GLN A 37 -2.99 -11.62 -12.28
N ASP A 38 -1.77 -11.83 -12.74
CA ASP A 38 -1.39 -12.85 -13.71
C ASP A 38 -0.07 -13.50 -13.24
N PRO A 39 -0.07 -14.79 -12.82
CA PRO A 39 1.13 -15.50 -12.41
C PRO A 39 1.93 -16.08 -13.57
N THR A 40 1.44 -15.99 -14.81
CA THR A 40 2.17 -16.51 -15.96
C THR A 40 3.32 -15.57 -16.34
N PRO A 41 4.47 -16.06 -16.81
CA PRO A 41 5.48 -15.19 -17.40
C PRO A 41 4.95 -14.51 -18.67
N PHE A 42 5.35 -13.27 -18.92
CA PHE A 42 5.02 -12.58 -20.16
C PHE A 42 5.70 -13.27 -21.35
N VAL A 43 4.96 -13.38 -22.47
CA VAL A 43 5.47 -13.95 -23.72
C VAL A 43 5.15 -13.01 -24.88
N GLY A 44 6.15 -12.70 -25.69
CA GLY A 44 6.01 -11.89 -26.91
C GLY A 44 6.89 -10.65 -26.90
N VAL A 45 6.47 -9.64 -27.68
CA VAL A 45 7.16 -8.34 -27.75
C VAL A 45 6.36 -7.34 -26.93
N ALA A 46 6.99 -6.75 -25.92
CA ALA A 46 6.37 -5.72 -25.10
C ALA A 46 6.08 -4.44 -25.94
N PRO A 47 4.95 -3.75 -25.70
CA PRO A 47 4.60 -2.52 -26.41
C PRO A 47 5.37 -1.27 -25.90
N PHE A 48 6.39 -1.47 -25.07
CA PHE A 48 7.23 -0.44 -24.46
C PHE A 48 8.68 -0.91 -24.37
N GLY A 49 9.62 0.04 -24.23
CA GLY A 49 11.01 -0.29 -23.90
C GLY A 49 11.18 -0.76 -22.45
N PRO A 50 12.32 -1.37 -22.09
CA PRO A 50 12.53 -1.93 -20.76
C PRO A 50 12.25 -0.91 -19.63
N PRO A 51 11.24 -1.15 -18.78
CA PRO A 51 10.87 -0.21 -17.73
C PRO A 51 11.76 -0.38 -16.49
N LYS A 52 11.71 0.62 -15.59
CA LYS A 52 12.20 0.49 -14.22
C LYS A 52 11.04 0.08 -13.31
N VAL A 53 11.27 -0.92 -12.46
CA VAL A 53 10.28 -1.40 -11.50
C VAL A 53 10.75 -1.09 -10.09
N ALA A 54 9.87 -0.47 -9.30
CA ALA A 54 10.00 -0.36 -7.86
C ALA A 54 8.82 -1.09 -7.17
N PRO A 55 9.04 -1.84 -6.08
CA PRO A 55 10.32 -2.06 -5.39
C PRO A 55 11.36 -2.80 -6.25
N VAL A 56 12.64 -2.55 -5.94
CA VAL A 56 13.77 -3.19 -6.64
C VAL A 56 13.83 -4.68 -6.29
N ASN A 57 14.41 -5.47 -7.20
CA ASN A 57 14.51 -6.93 -7.02
C ASN A 57 15.25 -7.30 -5.72
N GLY A 58 14.65 -8.17 -4.92
CA GLY A 58 15.13 -8.62 -3.61
C GLY A 58 14.82 -7.67 -2.44
N ALA A 59 14.09 -6.58 -2.67
CA ALA A 59 13.74 -5.65 -1.58
C ALA A 59 12.76 -6.27 -0.57
N THR A 60 12.87 -5.83 0.68
CA THR A 60 11.80 -5.97 1.68
C THR A 60 11.20 -4.60 1.96
N VAL A 61 9.89 -4.48 1.87
CA VAL A 61 9.15 -3.22 1.99
C VAL A 61 7.98 -3.35 2.96
N GLY A 62 7.43 -2.23 3.40
CA GLY A 62 6.22 -2.21 4.21
C GLY A 62 4.97 -2.59 3.41
N VAL A 63 3.90 -2.90 4.14
CA VAL A 63 2.64 -3.43 3.59
C VAL A 63 1.80 -2.42 2.80
N GLY A 64 2.16 -1.14 2.83
CA GLY A 64 1.56 -0.08 2.05
C GLY A 64 2.24 0.20 0.71
N GLN A 65 3.30 -0.53 0.35
CA GLN A 65 4.09 -0.24 -0.85
C GLN A 65 3.32 -0.55 -2.16
N PRO A 66 3.07 0.45 -3.03
CA PRO A 66 2.62 0.18 -4.39
C PRO A 66 3.77 -0.34 -5.27
N ILE A 67 3.41 -1.04 -6.32
CA ILE A 67 4.30 -1.37 -7.44
C ILE A 67 4.30 -0.17 -8.39
N ILE A 68 5.47 0.34 -8.72
CA ILE A 68 5.68 1.47 -9.62
C ILE A 68 6.48 0.99 -10.83
N ILE A 69 5.96 1.28 -12.03
CA ILE A 69 6.54 0.88 -13.30
C ILE A 69 6.75 2.14 -14.13
N ASP A 70 7.99 2.59 -14.19
CA ASP A 70 8.40 3.75 -14.98
C ASP A 70 8.87 3.31 -16.37
N PHE A 71 8.13 3.71 -17.39
CA PHE A 71 8.49 3.45 -18.78
C PHE A 71 9.54 4.47 -19.26
N PRO A 72 10.43 4.06 -20.19
CA PRO A 72 11.47 4.97 -20.73
C PRO A 72 10.91 6.08 -21.63
N GLY A 73 9.61 6.06 -21.94
CA GLY A 73 8.92 7.03 -22.78
C GLY A 73 7.40 6.92 -22.65
N LEU A 74 6.67 7.73 -23.42
CA LEU A 74 5.21 7.71 -23.46
C LEU A 74 4.70 6.33 -23.89
N VAL A 75 3.63 5.87 -23.24
CA VAL A 75 2.92 4.66 -23.63
C VAL A 75 1.72 5.02 -24.49
N ASP A 76 1.75 4.60 -25.76
CA ASP A 76 0.68 4.90 -26.73
C ASP A 76 -0.61 4.10 -26.50
N ASN A 77 -0.49 2.88 -25.96
CA ASN A 77 -1.63 1.99 -25.72
C ASN A 77 -1.59 1.44 -24.29
N SER A 78 -2.33 2.09 -23.40
CA SER A 78 -2.40 1.72 -21.98
C SER A 78 -2.89 0.30 -21.75
N VAL A 79 -3.91 -0.15 -22.50
CA VAL A 79 -4.47 -1.50 -22.37
C VAL A 79 -3.45 -2.56 -22.79
N ALA A 80 -2.72 -2.33 -23.88
CA ALA A 80 -1.66 -3.24 -24.29
C ALA A 80 -0.51 -3.29 -23.27
N ALA A 81 -0.18 -2.15 -22.65
CA ALA A 81 0.84 -2.09 -21.62
C ALA A 81 0.40 -2.82 -20.34
N GLU A 82 -0.83 -2.60 -19.86
CA GLU A 82 -1.38 -3.34 -18.71
C GLU A 82 -1.41 -4.85 -18.96
N ASN A 83 -1.82 -5.29 -20.16
CA ASN A 83 -1.80 -6.70 -20.54
C ASN A 83 -0.37 -7.29 -20.66
N ALA A 84 0.66 -6.46 -20.79
CA ALA A 84 2.06 -6.88 -20.84
C ALA A 84 2.76 -6.82 -19.48
N VAL A 85 2.04 -6.40 -18.42
CA VAL A 85 2.55 -6.37 -17.05
C VAL A 85 1.81 -7.42 -16.24
N HIS A 86 2.51 -8.46 -15.84
CA HIS A 86 1.97 -9.56 -15.06
C HIS A 86 2.43 -9.42 -13.61
N VAL A 87 1.47 -9.27 -12.69
CA VAL A 87 1.71 -9.18 -11.25
C VAL A 87 1.17 -10.42 -10.59
N SER A 88 1.93 -11.03 -9.69
CA SER A 88 1.45 -12.12 -8.84
C SER A 88 2.00 -12.03 -7.43
N SER A 89 1.29 -12.63 -6.47
CA SER A 89 1.74 -12.71 -5.10
C SER A 89 1.33 -13.99 -4.38
N VAL A 90 2.05 -14.29 -3.30
CA VAL A 90 1.77 -15.38 -2.37
C VAL A 90 1.80 -14.83 -0.95
N PRO A 91 0.67 -14.85 -0.22
CA PRO A 91 -0.66 -15.27 -0.66
C PRO A 91 -1.25 -14.32 -1.74
N PRO A 92 -2.10 -14.83 -2.66
CA PRO A 92 -2.66 -14.00 -3.72
C PRO A 92 -3.75 -13.06 -3.18
N VAL A 93 -3.71 -11.79 -3.60
CA VAL A 93 -4.65 -10.73 -3.19
C VAL A 93 -5.16 -9.94 -4.39
N PRO A 94 -6.42 -9.47 -4.38
CA PRO A 94 -6.94 -8.66 -5.47
C PRO A 94 -6.24 -7.31 -5.53
N GLY A 95 -6.03 -6.80 -6.73
CA GLY A 95 -5.45 -5.48 -6.95
C GLY A 95 -5.89 -4.89 -8.28
N LYS A 96 -5.41 -3.69 -8.58
CA LYS A 96 -5.74 -2.97 -9.82
C LYS A 96 -4.54 -2.16 -10.32
N PHE A 97 -4.49 -2.04 -11.64
CA PHE A 97 -3.65 -1.05 -12.31
C PHE A 97 -4.30 0.34 -12.26
N TYR A 98 -3.46 1.36 -12.22
CA TYR A 98 -3.83 2.76 -12.41
C TYR A 98 -2.65 3.56 -12.93
N TRP A 99 -2.93 4.51 -13.82
CA TRP A 99 -1.90 5.37 -14.40
C TRP A 99 -1.76 6.63 -13.57
N MET A 100 -0.53 6.93 -13.15
CA MET A 100 -0.20 8.20 -12.48
C MET A 100 0.14 9.28 -13.50
N THR A 101 0.85 8.89 -14.56
CA THR A 101 1.21 9.74 -15.70
C THR A 101 1.23 8.88 -16.96
N PRO A 102 1.29 9.45 -18.18
CA PRO A 102 1.46 8.69 -19.42
C PRO A 102 2.75 7.84 -19.51
N THR A 103 3.67 7.96 -18.55
CA THR A 103 4.92 7.20 -18.47
C THR A 103 5.04 6.36 -17.19
N GLN A 104 4.04 6.39 -16.30
CA GLN A 104 4.09 5.71 -15.01
C GLN A 104 2.78 4.96 -14.75
N LEU A 105 2.89 3.63 -14.82
CA LEU A 105 1.85 2.69 -14.40
C LEU A 105 2.13 2.28 -12.96
N ARG A 106 1.08 2.17 -12.15
CA ARG A 106 1.16 1.61 -10.82
C ARG A 106 0.18 0.47 -10.63
N TRP A 107 0.50 -0.41 -9.70
CA TRP A 107 -0.38 -1.47 -9.25
C TRP A 107 -0.32 -1.54 -7.72
N ARG A 108 -1.48 -1.71 -7.09
CA ARG A 108 -1.53 -1.98 -5.64
C ARG A 108 -2.67 -2.96 -5.32
N PRO A 109 -2.56 -3.69 -4.21
CA PRO A 109 -3.69 -4.47 -3.69
C PRO A 109 -4.82 -3.53 -3.22
N LEU A 110 -6.05 -4.04 -3.16
CA LEU A 110 -7.21 -3.24 -2.73
C LEU A 110 -7.09 -2.77 -1.27
N ASP A 111 -6.59 -3.66 -0.41
CA ASP A 111 -6.20 -3.42 0.98
C ASP A 111 -4.68 -3.54 1.11
N PHE A 112 -4.09 -3.19 2.26
CA PHE A 112 -2.65 -3.42 2.49
C PHE A 112 -2.25 -4.86 2.21
N TRP A 113 -1.02 -5.03 1.71
CA TRP A 113 -0.44 -6.35 1.54
C TRP A 113 -0.48 -7.13 2.87
N PRO A 114 -0.74 -8.44 2.86
CA PRO A 114 -0.47 -9.28 4.02
C PRO A 114 1.02 -9.21 4.40
N ALA A 115 1.34 -9.40 5.68
CA ALA A 115 2.73 -9.52 6.11
C ALA A 115 3.43 -10.69 5.41
N HIS A 116 4.72 -10.54 5.13
CA HIS A 116 5.56 -11.60 4.53
C HIS A 116 5.04 -12.13 3.19
N THR A 117 4.34 -11.30 2.43
CA THR A 117 3.87 -11.60 1.07
C THR A 117 5.06 -11.57 0.13
N THR A 118 5.23 -12.59 -0.70
CA THR A 118 6.16 -12.55 -1.83
C THR A 118 5.42 -12.06 -3.06
N VAL A 119 5.96 -11.05 -3.74
CA VAL A 119 5.39 -10.44 -4.94
C VAL A 119 6.37 -10.61 -6.10
N THR A 120 5.84 -10.94 -7.27
CA THR A 120 6.58 -11.02 -8.53
C THR A 120 5.92 -10.10 -9.55
N VAL A 121 6.73 -9.32 -10.24
CA VAL A 121 6.33 -8.42 -11.32
C VAL A 121 7.13 -8.80 -12.55
N ASP A 122 6.44 -9.13 -13.63
CA ASP A 122 7.00 -9.29 -14.96
C ASP A 122 6.44 -8.19 -15.85
N ALA A 123 7.26 -7.17 -16.13
CA ALA A 123 6.88 -6.05 -16.98
C ALA A 123 7.49 -6.21 -18.37
N GLY A 124 6.78 -6.91 -19.26
CA GLY A 124 7.23 -7.13 -20.63
C GLY A 124 8.50 -7.98 -20.76
N GLY A 125 8.72 -8.92 -19.83
CA GLY A 125 9.93 -9.75 -19.72
C GLY A 125 10.97 -9.22 -18.73
N ALA A 126 10.80 -8.00 -18.20
CA ALA A 126 11.62 -7.48 -17.11
C ALA A 126 11.05 -7.96 -15.77
N VAL A 127 11.67 -9.01 -15.20
CA VAL A 127 11.19 -9.66 -13.97
C VAL A 127 11.87 -9.09 -12.73
N SER A 128 11.07 -8.76 -11.71
CA SER A 128 11.49 -8.35 -10.37
C SER A 128 10.65 -9.08 -9.32
N SER A 129 11.24 -9.38 -8.17
CA SER A 129 10.51 -9.89 -7.01
C SER A 129 10.89 -9.13 -5.74
N PHE A 130 9.93 -8.91 -4.86
CA PHE A 130 10.14 -8.32 -3.54
C PHE A 130 9.27 -9.02 -2.50
N GLN A 131 9.50 -8.74 -1.23
CA GLN A 131 8.67 -9.24 -0.14
C GLN A 131 8.18 -8.11 0.76
N THR A 132 7.07 -8.33 1.46
CA THR A 132 6.64 -7.44 2.53
C THR A 132 7.20 -7.86 3.89
N GLY A 133 7.44 -6.88 4.75
CA GLY A 133 7.82 -7.09 6.14
C GLY A 133 6.62 -7.45 7.04
N ASP A 134 6.77 -7.15 8.32
CA ASP A 134 5.65 -7.12 9.28
C ASP A 134 4.57 -6.11 8.84
N THR A 135 3.35 -6.24 9.35
CA THR A 135 2.39 -5.12 9.30
C THR A 135 2.77 -4.07 10.35
N LEU A 136 3.63 -3.13 9.98
CA LEU A 136 4.02 -1.99 10.82
C LEU A 136 3.29 -0.72 10.36
N ILE A 137 2.35 -0.22 11.16
CA ILE A 137 1.46 0.89 10.79
C ILE A 137 1.55 1.98 11.84
N ALA A 138 1.77 3.22 11.42
CA ALA A 138 1.65 4.39 12.27
C ALA A 138 0.31 5.10 12.01
N THR A 139 -0.52 5.28 13.03
CA THR A 139 -1.79 6.01 12.94
C THR A 139 -1.72 7.30 13.75
N ALA A 140 -1.68 8.44 13.06
CA ALA A 140 -1.73 9.79 13.61
C ALA A 140 -3.19 10.19 13.83
N ASP A 141 -3.61 10.33 15.09
CA ASP A 141 -4.96 10.75 15.46
C ASP A 141 -4.94 12.17 16.05
N ASP A 142 -5.39 13.14 15.26
CA ASP A 142 -5.35 14.56 15.63
C ASP A 142 -6.23 14.90 16.83
N THR A 143 -7.31 14.14 17.06
CA THR A 143 -8.18 14.36 18.23
C THR A 143 -7.45 14.07 19.55
N THR A 144 -6.48 13.16 19.52
CA THR A 144 -5.71 12.75 20.71
C THR A 144 -4.30 13.32 20.72
N HIS A 145 -3.83 13.87 19.60
CA HIS A 145 -2.43 14.23 19.34
C HIS A 145 -1.45 13.08 19.60
N GLN A 146 -1.87 11.84 19.30
CA GLN A 146 -1.06 10.63 19.45
C GLN A 146 -0.82 9.96 18.11
N LEU A 147 0.43 9.53 17.90
CA LEU A 147 0.85 8.62 16.84
C LEU A 147 0.91 7.20 17.43
N ASN A 148 -0.09 6.38 17.12
CA ASN A 148 -0.18 4.99 17.57
C ASN A 148 0.47 4.07 16.55
N VAL A 149 1.52 3.38 16.96
CA VAL A 149 2.24 2.41 16.14
C VAL A 149 1.79 1.01 16.52
N THR A 150 1.29 0.27 15.53
CA THR A 150 0.95 -1.14 15.65
C THR A 150 1.89 -1.99 14.80
N ARG A 151 2.31 -3.13 15.35
CA ARG A 151 3.05 -4.16 14.63
C ARG A 151 2.27 -5.46 14.70
N ASN A 152 1.96 -6.07 13.57
CA ASN A 152 1.24 -7.35 13.51
C ASN A 152 -0.09 -7.31 14.29
N GLY A 153 -0.78 -6.16 14.24
CA GLY A 153 -2.06 -5.92 14.91
C GLY A 153 -1.98 -5.59 16.41
N VAL A 154 -0.79 -5.56 17.00
CA VAL A 154 -0.57 -5.25 18.42
C VAL A 154 0.01 -3.85 18.56
N VAL A 155 -0.46 -3.05 19.53
CA VAL A 155 0.14 -1.75 19.83
C VAL A 155 1.55 -1.95 20.34
N GLU A 156 2.52 -1.45 19.58
CA GLU A 156 3.94 -1.48 19.95
C GLU A 156 4.34 -0.18 20.67
N LYS A 157 3.77 0.95 20.25
CA LYS A 157 4.12 2.25 20.81
C LYS A 157 3.00 3.28 20.65
N THR A 158 2.85 4.15 21.64
CA THR A 158 2.05 5.38 21.51
C THR A 158 2.98 6.56 21.70
N ILE A 159 3.09 7.41 20.68
CA ILE A 159 4.05 8.53 20.62
C ILE A 159 3.25 9.84 20.68
N PRO A 160 3.52 10.73 21.66
CA PRO A 160 3.02 12.10 21.61
C PRO A 160 3.53 12.82 20.38
N MET A 161 2.62 13.43 19.62
CA MET A 161 2.91 14.13 18.37
C MET A 161 2.30 15.53 18.34
N SER A 162 2.78 16.37 17.43
CA SER A 162 2.18 17.66 17.10
C SER A 162 2.18 17.81 15.58
N MET A 163 1.00 17.95 14.98
CA MET A 163 0.82 18.01 13.53
C MET A 163 0.72 19.46 13.04
N GLY A 164 0.20 19.63 11.82
CA GLY A 164 0.00 20.92 11.16
C GLY A 164 -1.01 21.81 11.87
N MET A 165 -0.63 23.06 12.14
CA MET A 165 -1.48 24.02 12.83
C MET A 165 -2.65 24.50 11.96
N ALA A 166 -3.77 24.87 12.59
CA ALA A 166 -4.92 25.44 11.88
C ALA A 166 -4.67 26.86 11.34
N ALA A 167 -3.79 27.63 12.01
CA ALA A 167 -3.40 28.94 11.52
C ALA A 167 -2.69 28.80 10.17
N GLY A 168 -3.00 29.67 9.21
CA GLY A 168 -2.39 29.62 7.88
C GLY A 168 -2.85 28.45 6.99
N GLY A 169 -3.74 27.57 7.45
CA GLY A 169 -4.23 26.44 6.67
C GLY A 169 -3.20 25.31 6.54
N HIS A 170 -2.36 25.12 7.55
CA HIS A 170 -1.25 24.17 7.54
C HIS A 170 -1.60 22.78 8.08
N GLN A 171 -2.88 22.48 8.30
CA GLN A 171 -3.28 21.18 8.84
C GLN A 171 -2.86 20.03 7.91
N THR A 172 -2.26 18.99 8.48
CA THR A 172 -1.91 17.75 7.77
C THR A 172 -3.19 17.08 7.25
N PRO A 173 -3.36 16.85 5.94
CA PRO A 173 -4.58 16.24 5.43
C PRO A 173 -4.79 14.81 5.94
N ASN A 174 -6.05 14.41 6.08
CA ASN A 174 -6.41 13.04 6.41
C ASN A 174 -6.12 12.11 5.22
N GLY A 175 -5.69 10.89 5.48
CA GLY A 175 -5.41 9.94 4.41
C GLY A 175 -4.54 8.78 4.85
N THR A 176 -4.36 7.86 3.91
CA THR A 176 -3.38 6.78 4.03
C THR A 176 -2.17 7.12 3.18
N TYR A 177 -1.03 7.25 3.83
CA TYR A 177 0.27 7.51 3.23
C TYR A 177 1.17 6.29 3.48
N TYR A 178 2.38 6.36 2.95
CA TYR A 178 3.41 5.37 3.21
C TYR A 178 4.78 6.04 3.22
N VAL A 179 5.70 5.46 3.99
CA VAL A 179 7.09 5.93 4.02
C VAL A 179 7.71 5.81 2.63
N GLN A 180 8.29 6.90 2.13
CA GLN A 180 8.96 6.95 0.84
C GLN A 180 10.48 6.88 1.00
N GLU A 181 11.02 7.73 1.87
CA GLU A 181 12.45 7.93 2.05
C GLU A 181 12.79 8.29 3.49
N LYS A 182 14.02 7.95 3.90
CA LYS A 182 14.58 8.26 5.21
C LYS A 182 15.81 9.13 5.04
N MET A 183 15.82 10.29 5.68
CA MET A 183 16.92 11.25 5.64
C MET A 183 17.45 11.49 7.05
N PRO A 184 18.75 11.22 7.32
CA PRO A 184 19.35 11.49 8.61
C PRO A 184 19.26 12.98 8.99
N SER A 185 19.41 13.86 8.00
CA SER A 185 19.28 15.31 8.14
C SER A 185 18.74 15.89 6.83
N VAL A 186 17.82 16.84 6.91
CA VAL A 186 17.24 17.55 5.76
C VAL A 186 16.99 19.01 6.10
N VAL A 187 17.26 19.89 5.13
CA VAL A 187 16.85 21.30 5.23
C VAL A 187 15.43 21.41 4.68
N MET A 188 14.47 21.64 5.58
CA MET A 188 13.10 21.94 5.22
C MET A 188 12.98 23.44 4.97
N ASP A 189 12.65 23.81 3.74
CA ASP A 189 12.58 25.19 3.27
C ASP A 189 11.17 25.44 2.75
N SER A 190 10.44 26.34 3.41
CA SER A 190 9.03 26.59 3.11
C SER A 190 8.80 27.10 1.68
N SER A 191 9.83 27.67 1.05
CA SER A 191 9.74 28.19 -0.31
C SER A 191 9.60 27.09 -1.36
N THR A 192 10.00 25.85 -1.06
CA THR A 192 9.93 24.71 -2.00
C THR A 192 8.50 24.28 -2.29
N TYR A 193 7.56 24.57 -1.40
CA TYR A 193 6.12 24.35 -1.58
C TYR A 193 5.31 25.65 -1.65
N GLY A 194 5.98 26.80 -1.84
CA GLY A 194 5.33 28.07 -2.20
C GLY A 194 5.08 29.05 -1.05
N VAL A 195 5.64 28.84 0.15
CA VAL A 195 5.55 29.80 1.27
C VAL A 195 6.90 30.53 1.43
N PRO A 196 7.00 31.84 1.13
CA PRO A 196 8.26 32.58 1.27
C PRO A 196 8.82 32.49 2.69
N VAL A 197 10.13 32.29 2.81
CA VAL A 197 10.83 32.09 4.09
C VAL A 197 10.69 33.29 5.04
N ASP A 198 10.57 34.50 4.49
CA ASP A 198 10.41 35.76 5.22
C ASP A 198 8.94 36.13 5.52
N SER A 199 7.99 35.28 5.16
CA SER A 199 6.57 35.48 5.47
C SER A 199 6.22 35.06 6.91
N THR A 200 5.01 35.40 7.37
CA THR A 200 4.50 35.06 8.71
C THR A 200 4.60 33.57 9.06
N TYR A 201 4.47 32.69 8.05
CA TYR A 201 4.54 31.24 8.19
C TYR A 201 5.76 30.63 7.47
N GLY A 202 6.72 31.49 7.09
CA GLY A 202 7.94 31.08 6.42
C GLY A 202 8.91 30.41 7.38
N TYR A 203 9.62 29.40 6.91
CA TYR A 203 10.71 28.80 7.67
C TYR A 203 11.79 28.21 6.75
N LYS A 204 12.99 28.12 7.31
CA LYS A 204 14.09 27.33 6.76
C LYS A 204 14.82 26.70 7.92
N THR A 205 14.59 25.41 8.13
CA THR A 205 15.08 24.70 9.31
C THR A 205 15.76 23.40 8.92
N THR A 206 16.85 23.07 9.60
CA THR A 206 17.46 21.74 9.47
C THR A 206 16.80 20.85 10.50
N VAL A 207 16.24 19.73 10.05
CA VAL A 207 15.68 18.72 10.94
C VAL A 207 16.43 17.41 10.77
N GLU A 208 16.49 16.65 11.85
CA GLU A 208 17.15 15.35 11.90
C GLU A 208 16.10 14.24 11.88
N LEU A 209 16.51 13.05 11.42
CA LEU A 209 15.73 11.81 11.45
C LEU A 209 14.38 11.96 10.74
N ALA A 210 14.40 12.54 9.55
CA ALA A 210 13.21 12.82 8.77
C ALA A 210 12.79 11.61 7.93
N ILE A 211 11.51 11.25 8.00
CA ILE A 211 10.91 10.23 7.16
C ILE A 211 9.82 10.85 6.32
N ARG A 212 10.04 10.88 5.00
CA ARG A 212 9.09 11.45 4.03
C ARG A 212 7.91 10.50 3.85
N PHE A 213 6.70 11.04 3.85
CA PHE A 213 5.50 10.24 3.58
C PHE A 213 4.58 10.82 2.49
N ASP A 214 4.90 12.01 1.98
CA ASP A 214 4.32 12.51 0.74
C ASP A 214 5.31 13.36 -0.09
N ASP A 215 4.94 13.56 -1.36
CA ASP A 215 5.75 14.33 -2.29
C ASP A 215 5.64 15.85 -2.08
N SER A 216 4.66 16.26 -1.29
CA SER A 216 4.34 17.64 -0.94
C SER A 216 5.18 18.23 0.19
N GLY A 217 6.00 17.41 0.84
CA GLY A 217 6.98 17.84 1.83
C GLY A 217 6.58 17.60 3.27
N ASP A 218 5.66 16.66 3.53
CA ASP A 218 5.35 16.23 4.89
C ASP A 218 6.23 15.06 5.36
N PHE A 219 6.65 15.17 6.62
CA PHE A 219 7.60 14.26 7.26
C PHE A 219 7.17 13.89 8.68
N VAL A 220 7.54 12.69 9.12
CA VAL A 220 7.71 12.40 10.55
C VAL A 220 9.16 12.70 10.91
N HIS A 221 9.43 13.55 11.91
CA HIS A 221 10.81 13.93 12.23
C HIS A 221 11.03 14.37 13.69
N SER A 222 12.31 14.50 14.06
CA SER A 222 12.74 15.04 15.36
C SER A 222 12.39 16.52 15.47
N ALA A 223 11.67 16.87 16.53
CA ALA A 223 11.26 18.25 16.81
C ALA A 223 11.47 18.60 18.29
N PRO A 224 12.72 18.79 18.74
CA PRO A 224 13.01 19.17 20.14
C PRO A 224 12.34 20.47 20.57
N TRP A 225 12.07 21.39 19.63
CA TRP A 225 11.43 22.67 19.90
C TRP A 225 9.95 22.58 20.26
N SER A 226 9.25 21.48 19.91
CA SER A 226 7.80 21.33 20.12
C SER A 226 7.42 20.23 21.11
N VAL A 227 8.38 19.71 21.89
CA VAL A 227 8.12 18.65 22.89
C VAL A 227 7.06 19.07 23.91
N ALA A 228 6.97 20.36 24.23
CA ALA A 228 5.94 20.87 25.15
C ALA A 228 4.52 20.83 24.56
N ASP A 229 4.40 20.85 23.23
CA ASP A 229 3.17 20.84 22.43
C ASP A 229 2.71 19.42 22.06
N GLN A 230 3.65 18.50 21.89
CA GLN A 230 3.39 17.10 21.52
C GLN A 230 2.44 16.42 22.51
N GLY A 231 1.37 15.81 21.99
CA GLY A 231 0.29 15.23 22.79
C GLY A 231 -0.75 16.24 23.29
N LYS A 232 -0.71 17.51 22.84
CA LYS A 232 -1.60 18.58 23.34
C LYS A 232 -2.15 19.52 22.29
N ARG A 233 -1.35 19.88 21.26
CA ARG A 233 -1.75 20.82 20.20
C ARG A 233 -0.81 20.75 18.99
N ASP A 234 -1.29 21.27 17.87
CA ASP A 234 -0.59 21.27 16.59
C ASP A 234 0.10 22.60 16.33
N VAL A 235 1.41 22.53 16.07
CA VAL A 235 2.29 23.71 15.89
C VAL A 235 3.23 23.58 14.69
N SER A 236 3.08 22.55 13.86
CA SER A 236 3.89 22.37 12.64
C SER A 236 3.23 23.02 11.42
N HIS A 237 3.90 22.93 10.27
CA HIS A 237 3.35 23.38 8.98
C HIS A 237 2.78 22.23 8.11
N GLY A 238 2.55 21.06 8.71
CA GLY A 238 2.06 19.85 8.03
C GLY A 238 2.78 18.58 8.48
N CYS A 239 4.06 18.70 8.83
CA CYS A 239 4.85 17.59 9.38
C CYS A 239 4.30 17.05 10.71
N ILE A 240 4.61 15.80 11.01
CA ILE A 240 4.32 15.15 12.29
C ILE A 240 5.57 15.28 13.17
N ASN A 241 5.55 16.28 14.06
CA ASN A 241 6.61 16.52 15.03
C ASN A 241 6.56 15.47 16.15
N ILE A 242 7.68 14.81 16.42
CA ILE A 242 7.84 13.91 17.57
C ILE A 242 9.15 14.18 18.33
N SER A 243 9.24 13.71 19.57
CA SER A 243 10.43 13.94 20.40
C SER A 243 11.68 13.28 19.78
N PRO A 244 12.90 13.79 20.02
CA PRO A 244 14.12 13.21 19.45
C PRO A 244 14.29 11.71 19.70
N ALA A 245 13.95 11.22 20.90
CA ALA A 245 14.01 9.80 21.22
C ALA A 245 12.99 8.97 20.43
N ASN A 246 11.79 9.49 20.24
CA ASN A 246 10.77 8.83 19.42
C ASN A 246 11.11 8.89 17.94
N ALA A 247 11.71 9.99 17.46
CA ALA A 247 12.20 10.13 16.10
C ALA A 247 13.31 9.11 15.80
N GLN A 248 14.25 8.92 16.72
CA GLN A 248 15.29 7.89 16.56
C GLN A 248 14.66 6.50 16.45
N TRP A 249 13.75 6.16 17.36
CA TRP A 249 13.06 4.88 17.31
C TRP A 249 12.26 4.71 16.01
N PHE A 250 11.53 5.73 15.57
CA PHE A 250 10.74 5.70 14.34
C PHE A 250 11.67 5.52 13.12
N TYR A 251 12.78 6.26 13.08
CA TYR A 251 13.83 6.13 12.08
C TYR A 251 14.49 4.75 12.07
N ASP A 252 14.65 4.09 13.22
CA ASP A 252 15.26 2.77 13.25
C ASP A 252 14.30 1.65 12.82
N ASN A 253 12.99 1.85 12.97
CA ASN A 253 11.98 0.79 12.80
C ASN A 253 11.16 0.89 11.52
N PHE A 254 10.91 2.09 11.00
CA PHE A 254 10.13 2.28 9.77
C PHE A 254 11.03 2.27 8.54
N GLY A 255 10.50 1.74 7.43
CA GLY A 255 11.15 1.64 6.12
C GLY A 255 10.17 1.92 4.98
N ALA A 256 10.68 1.96 3.75
CA ALA A 256 9.89 2.26 2.56
C ALA A 256 8.65 1.33 2.48
N GLY A 257 7.49 1.93 2.27
CA GLY A 257 6.21 1.23 2.17
C GLY A 257 5.45 1.04 3.48
N ASP A 258 6.04 1.35 4.65
CA ASP A 258 5.31 1.24 5.92
C ASP A 258 4.21 2.31 5.98
N PRO A 259 2.93 1.95 6.26
CA PRO A 259 1.85 2.91 6.25
C PRO A 259 1.91 3.97 7.36
N ILE A 260 1.57 5.20 6.98
CA ILE A 260 1.28 6.32 7.89
C ILE A 260 -0.14 6.78 7.61
N VAL A 261 -1.05 6.60 8.58
CA VAL A 261 -2.46 6.94 8.45
C VAL A 261 -2.76 8.17 9.27
N VAL A 262 -3.25 9.23 8.64
CA VAL A 262 -3.68 10.47 9.31
C VAL A 262 -5.20 10.49 9.37
N LYS A 263 -5.76 10.72 10.55
CA LYS A 263 -7.22 10.81 10.77
C LYS A 263 -7.59 11.92 11.75
N ASN A 264 -8.85 12.32 11.67
CA ASN A 264 -9.49 13.35 12.51
C ASN A 264 -8.84 14.73 12.45
N SER A 265 -7.99 15.01 11.45
CA SER A 265 -7.42 16.32 11.22
C SER A 265 -8.42 17.28 10.60
N GLY A 266 -8.31 18.57 10.94
CA GLY A 266 -9.06 19.65 10.30
C GLY A 266 -8.65 19.97 8.85
N GLY A 267 -7.61 19.32 8.31
CA GLY A 267 -7.03 19.58 6.97
C GLY A 267 -7.79 18.99 5.77
N GLY A 268 -8.98 18.42 5.97
CA GLY A 268 -9.72 17.74 4.91
C GLY A 268 -9.07 16.42 4.50
N THR A 269 -9.41 15.88 3.33
CA THR A 269 -8.81 14.64 2.81
C THR A 269 -7.66 14.97 1.86
N TYR A 270 -6.59 14.18 1.92
CA TYR A 270 -5.48 14.26 0.98
C TYR A 270 -5.99 14.11 -0.46
N SER A 271 -5.81 15.17 -1.24
CA SER A 271 -6.33 15.28 -2.61
C SER A 271 -5.27 15.72 -3.61
N ARG A 272 -4.01 15.79 -3.19
CA ARG A 272 -2.91 16.22 -4.04
C ARG A 272 -2.56 15.10 -5.02
N HIS A 273 -2.34 15.46 -6.28
CA HIS A 273 -1.93 14.54 -7.34
C HIS A 273 -0.41 14.64 -7.55
N ASP A 274 0.35 14.48 -6.48
CA ASP A 274 1.80 14.71 -6.46
C ASP A 274 2.64 13.44 -6.60
N GLY A 275 1.99 12.28 -6.73
CA GLY A 275 2.67 10.98 -6.79
C GLY A 275 2.52 10.14 -5.51
N SER A 276 1.92 10.69 -4.46
CA SER A 276 1.78 10.05 -3.14
C SER A 276 0.34 9.64 -2.79
N ASN A 277 -0.60 9.83 -3.70
CA ASN A 277 -2.04 9.64 -3.46
C ASN A 277 -2.55 8.22 -3.79
N ASP A 278 -1.67 7.22 -3.84
CA ASP A 278 -2.01 5.84 -4.25
C ASP A 278 -3.20 5.25 -3.49
N TRP A 279 -3.24 5.46 -2.17
CA TRP A 279 -4.26 4.91 -1.28
C TRP A 279 -5.53 5.75 -1.21
N GLN A 280 -5.59 6.86 -1.95
CA GLN A 280 -6.77 7.71 -2.12
C GLN A 280 -7.49 7.44 -3.46
N LEU A 281 -6.92 6.58 -4.33
CA LEU A 281 -7.44 6.21 -5.66
C LEU A 281 -8.24 4.90 -5.70
#